data_AF-A0A0A9W1D7-F1
#
_entry.id   AF-A0A0A9W1D7-F1
#
_cell.length_a   1.000
_cell.length_b   1.000
_cell.length_c   1.000
_cell.angle_alpha   90.00
_cell.angle_beta   90.00
_cell.angle_gamma   90.00
#
_symmetry.space_group_name_H-M   'P 1'
#
loop_
_entity.id
_entity.type
_entity.pdbx_description
1 polymer ?
#
loop_
_entity_poly.entity_id
_entity_poly.type
_entity_poly.pdbx_seq_one_letter_code
_entity_poly.pdbx_strand_id
1 'polypeptide(L)'
;KENFLVLNYFTGNSRGIILIIHKLKSKALLKGEIVPREELRLKNVVIFTSIYNVFETITLPHDFARQRLVGNAYSKSICMIIFGIFITWFHLLLIHHVYVHAVHEDHSFLKNRKDEKPPHNDRECPLDKEELGKNTWSFLHTMAAYYPDEPSEKQKCHMKSFFKNFAMFYPCHICAEHFQEDIKLIPPEVSNADDLSKWLCFMHNRVNLRLGKEEFDCSRVRERWKDGWKDGSCD
;
A
#
# COMPACT_ATOMS: atom_id res chain seq x y z
N LYS A 1 32.47 -44.50 18.67
CA LYS A 1 31.04 -44.88 18.57
C LYS A 1 30.08 -43.75 18.97
N GLU A 2 30.53 -42.49 19.06
CA GLU A 2 29.66 -41.35 19.45
C GLU A 2 29.29 -40.41 18.29
N ASN A 3 29.90 -40.53 17.11
CA ASN A 3 29.62 -39.64 15.98
C ASN A 3 28.46 -40.07 15.06
N PHE A 4 27.75 -41.15 15.39
CA PHE A 4 26.59 -41.61 14.61
C PHE A 4 25.23 -41.12 15.17
N LEU A 5 25.23 -40.54 16.37
CA LEU A 5 24.02 -40.05 17.04
C LEU A 5 23.71 -38.57 16.74
N VAL A 6 24.72 -37.76 16.42
CA VAL A 6 24.54 -36.32 16.18
C VAL A 6 24.09 -36.02 14.74
N LEU A 7 24.55 -36.80 13.75
CA LEU A 7 24.14 -36.61 12.35
C LEU A 7 22.67 -36.97 12.08
N ASN A 8 22.09 -37.87 12.88
CA ASN A 8 20.66 -38.20 12.80
C ASN A 8 19.77 -37.18 13.53
N TYR A 9 20.35 -36.30 14.36
CA TYR A 9 19.59 -35.30 15.11
C TYR A 9 19.24 -34.06 14.27
N PHE A 10 20.02 -33.75 13.23
CA PHE A 10 19.85 -32.51 12.45
C PHE A 10 19.31 -32.71 11.03
N THR A 11 19.44 -33.89 10.42
CA THR A 11 18.77 -34.20 9.15
C THR A 11 17.28 -34.50 9.32
N GLY A 12 16.81 -34.75 10.55
CA GLY A 12 15.40 -35.01 10.87
C GLY A 12 14.54 -33.77 11.15
N ASN A 13 15.12 -32.58 11.32
CA ASN A 13 14.39 -31.45 11.92
C ASN A 13 14.11 -30.25 11.00
N SER A 14 14.52 -30.25 9.73
CA SER A 14 14.07 -29.21 8.78
C SER A 14 12.55 -29.27 8.57
N ARG A 15 11.97 -30.48 8.53
CA ARG A 15 10.52 -30.70 8.57
C ARG A 15 9.90 -30.31 9.90
N GLY A 16 10.58 -30.56 11.03
CA GLY A 16 10.10 -30.21 12.37
C GLY A 16 10.06 -28.69 12.61
N ILE A 17 11.07 -27.95 12.14
CA ILE A 17 11.12 -26.49 12.21
C ILE A 17 10.03 -25.87 11.31
N ILE A 18 9.83 -26.38 10.09
CA ILE A 18 8.74 -25.94 9.21
C ILE A 18 7.37 -26.27 9.82
N LEU A 19 7.19 -27.44 10.44
CA LEU A 19 5.97 -27.83 11.15
C LEU A 19 5.73 -26.99 12.41
N ILE A 20 6.77 -26.62 13.15
CA ILE A 20 6.69 -25.71 14.31
C ILE A 20 6.28 -24.31 13.83
N ILE A 21 6.87 -23.81 12.74
CA ILE A 21 6.47 -22.54 12.12
C ILE A 21 5.01 -22.59 11.67
N HIS A 22 4.57 -23.66 11.00
CA HIS A 22 3.17 -23.83 10.58
C HIS A 22 2.21 -23.94 11.78
N LYS A 23 2.58 -24.68 12.83
CA LYS A 23 1.76 -24.90 14.04
C LYS A 23 1.71 -23.66 14.94
N LEU A 24 2.74 -22.81 14.93
CA LEU A 24 2.77 -21.51 15.60
C LEU A 24 1.99 -20.44 14.81
N LYS A 25 2.10 -20.42 13.47
CA LYS A 25 1.27 -19.56 12.60
C LYS A 25 -0.22 -19.90 12.76
N SER A 26 -0.56 -21.19 12.84
CA SER A 26 -1.91 -21.68 13.14
C SER A 26 -2.40 -21.30 14.55
N LYS A 27 -1.56 -21.40 15.60
CA LYS A 27 -1.93 -20.99 16.96
C LYS A 27 -2.12 -19.48 17.10
N ALA A 28 -1.35 -18.65 16.39
CA ALA A 28 -1.51 -17.20 16.36
C ALA A 28 -2.76 -16.78 15.57
N LEU A 29 -3.05 -17.44 14.45
CA LEU A 29 -4.27 -17.22 13.64
C LEU A 29 -5.57 -17.62 14.37
N LEU A 30 -5.52 -18.61 15.26
CA LEU A 30 -6.68 -19.09 16.04
C LEU A 30 -6.99 -18.27 17.30
N LYS A 31 -6.07 -17.41 17.76
CA LYS A 31 -6.23 -16.62 19.01
C LYS A 31 -6.45 -15.12 18.81
N GLY A 32 -6.34 -14.59 17.59
CA GLY A 32 -6.58 -13.18 17.32
C GLY A 32 -5.62 -12.21 18.04
N GLU A 33 -4.52 -12.70 18.59
CA GLU A 33 -3.53 -11.87 19.30
C GLU A 33 -2.59 -11.21 18.29
N ILE A 34 -2.55 -9.88 18.33
CA ILE A 34 -1.65 -9.03 17.54
C ILE A 34 -0.23 -9.24 18.06
N VAL A 35 0.59 -9.99 17.31
CA VAL A 35 2.03 -10.10 17.59
C VAL A 35 2.69 -8.76 17.20
N PRO A 36 3.29 -8.01 18.13
CA PRO A 36 3.87 -6.70 17.84
C PRO A 36 4.97 -6.76 16.76
N ARG A 37 5.01 -5.75 15.88
CA ARG A 37 5.95 -5.62 14.75
C ARG A 37 7.44 -5.76 15.16
N GLU A 38 7.77 -5.51 16.42
CA GLU A 38 9.14 -5.69 16.95
C GLU A 38 9.52 -7.16 17.20
N GLU A 39 8.56 -8.02 17.55
CA GLU A 39 8.81 -9.43 17.82
C GLU A 39 9.11 -10.24 16.55
N LEU A 40 8.53 -9.84 15.41
CA LEU A 40 8.84 -10.44 14.10
C LEU A 40 10.24 -10.03 13.59
N ARG A 41 10.66 -8.79 13.87
CA ARG A 41 12.00 -8.30 13.52
C ARG A 41 13.10 -9.06 14.26
N LEU A 42 12.92 -9.28 15.57
CA LEU A 42 13.88 -10.04 16.39
C LEU A 42 13.99 -11.51 15.95
N LYS A 43 12.89 -12.15 15.56
CA LYS A 43 12.89 -13.57 15.14
C LYS A 43 13.57 -13.80 13.79
N ASN A 44 13.43 -12.87 12.84
CA ASN A 44 14.12 -12.95 11.54
C ASN A 44 15.63 -12.68 11.65
N VAL A 45 16.04 -11.82 12.58
CA VAL A 45 17.46 -11.58 12.88
C VAL A 45 18.11 -12.83 13.46
N VAL A 46 17.47 -13.52 14.42
CA VAL A 46 18.01 -14.74 15.06
C VAL A 46 18.21 -15.90 14.07
N ILE A 47 17.33 -16.05 13.07
CA ILE A 47 17.48 -17.04 12.00
C ILE A 47 18.70 -16.71 11.14
N PHE A 48 18.91 -15.43 10.84
CA PHE A 48 20.05 -14.97 10.04
C PHE A 48 21.40 -15.21 10.74
N THR A 49 21.49 -14.94 12.04
CA THR A 49 22.72 -15.16 12.82
C THR A 49 23.07 -16.64 12.95
N SER A 50 22.04 -17.51 13.03
CA SER A 50 22.24 -18.96 13.13
C SER A 50 22.79 -19.57 11.83
N ILE A 51 22.35 -19.06 10.67
CA ILE A 51 22.86 -19.50 9.36
C ILE A 51 24.29 -19.00 9.12
N TYR A 52 24.61 -17.77 9.56
CA TYR A 52 25.95 -17.20 9.46
C TYR A 52 26.98 -18.00 10.27
N ASN A 53 26.63 -18.42 11.49
CA ASN A 53 27.52 -19.24 12.34
C ASN A 53 27.75 -20.65 11.78
N VAL A 54 26.76 -21.26 11.11
CA VAL A 54 26.93 -22.56 10.41
C VAL A 54 27.90 -22.43 9.24
N PHE A 55 27.90 -21.30 8.52
CA PHE A 55 28.80 -21.07 7.39
C PHE A 55 30.26 -20.80 7.80
N GLU A 56 30.47 -20.12 8.93
CA GLU A 56 31.80 -19.95 9.52
C GLU A 56 32.41 -21.29 9.97
N THR A 57 31.57 -22.20 10.46
CA THR A 57 32.00 -23.54 10.90
C THR A 57 32.36 -24.46 9.71
N ILE A 58 31.79 -24.22 8.53
CA ILE A 58 32.04 -25.02 7.31
C ILE A 58 33.25 -24.46 6.51
N THR A 59 33.62 -23.19 6.70
CA THR A 59 34.70 -22.53 5.94
C THR A 59 36.06 -22.50 6.64
N LEU A 60 36.17 -22.97 7.89
CA LEU A 60 37.46 -23.21 8.54
C LEU A 60 37.97 -24.63 8.21
N PRO A 61 39.07 -24.78 7.43
CA PRO A 61 39.56 -26.09 7.06
C PRO A 61 40.38 -26.68 8.22
N HIS A 62 39.79 -27.59 8.99
CA HIS A 62 40.58 -28.58 9.71
C HIS A 62 41.02 -29.66 8.72
N ASP A 63 42.32 -29.68 8.44
CA ASP A 63 43.08 -30.72 7.75
C ASP A 63 42.71 -31.08 6.30
N PHE A 64 43.27 -30.29 5.37
CA PHE A 64 43.61 -30.78 4.03
C PHE A 64 45.13 -31.01 3.92
N ALA A 65 45.65 -31.90 4.76
CA ALA A 65 46.94 -32.52 4.52
C ALA A 65 46.80 -33.51 3.35
N ARG A 66 47.76 -33.43 2.41
CA ARG A 66 48.09 -34.43 1.37
C ARG A 66 47.22 -34.42 0.11
N GLN A 67 47.54 -33.51 -0.81
CA GLN A 67 47.62 -33.65 -2.28
C GLN A 67 47.85 -32.22 -2.83
N ARG A 68 48.72 -31.91 -3.79
CA ARG A 68 49.55 -32.63 -4.77
C ARG A 68 50.40 -31.55 -5.45
N LEU A 69 51.48 -31.98 -6.10
CA LEU A 69 51.97 -31.48 -7.40
C LEU A 69 52.14 -29.96 -7.59
N VAL A 70 53.38 -29.63 -7.93
CA VAL A 70 53.87 -28.44 -8.63
C VAL A 70 52.79 -27.71 -9.43
N GLY A 71 52.35 -26.57 -8.90
CA GLY A 71 51.51 -25.59 -9.56
C GLY A 71 51.61 -24.28 -8.78
N ASN A 72 52.04 -23.21 -9.45
CA ASN A 72 52.43 -21.93 -8.83
C ASN A 72 51.37 -21.46 -7.82
N ALA A 73 51.78 -21.29 -6.55
CA ALA A 73 50.91 -20.92 -5.42
C ALA A 73 50.04 -19.67 -5.72
N TYR A 74 50.56 -18.78 -6.57
CA TYR A 74 49.87 -17.59 -7.07
C TYR A 74 48.53 -17.90 -7.78
N SER A 75 48.45 -18.97 -8.58
CA SER A 75 47.24 -19.34 -9.31
C SER A 75 46.15 -19.90 -8.40
N LYS A 76 46.52 -20.60 -7.31
CA LYS A 76 45.55 -21.15 -6.34
C LYS A 76 44.93 -20.03 -5.50
N SER A 77 45.73 -19.05 -5.08
CA SER A 77 45.25 -17.88 -4.33
C SER A 77 44.26 -17.04 -5.14
N ILE A 78 44.51 -16.83 -6.44
CA ILE A 78 43.59 -16.10 -7.32
C ILE A 78 42.26 -16.86 -7.48
N CYS A 79 42.30 -18.18 -7.65
CA CYS A 79 41.07 -18.99 -7.72
C CYS A 79 40.22 -18.90 -6.45
N MET A 80 40.84 -18.86 -5.26
CA MET A 80 40.10 -18.72 -4.00
C MET A 80 39.47 -17.33 -3.83
N ILE A 81 40.17 -16.27 -4.26
CA ILE A 81 39.62 -14.90 -4.23
C ILE A 81 38.43 -14.79 -5.18
N ILE A 82 38.56 -15.29 -6.41
CA ILE A 82 37.49 -15.27 -7.40
C ILE A 82 36.28 -16.06 -6.88
N PHE A 83 36.50 -17.26 -6.33
CA PHE A 83 35.43 -18.08 -5.74
C PHE A 83 34.74 -17.38 -4.56
N GLY A 84 35.50 -16.71 -3.70
CA GLY A 84 34.96 -15.89 -2.61
C GLY A 84 34.09 -14.74 -3.10
N ILE A 85 34.52 -14.02 -4.14
CA ILE A 85 33.74 -12.94 -4.76
C ILE A 85 32.44 -13.47 -5.38
N PHE A 86 32.47 -14.63 -6.03
CA PHE A 86 31.26 -15.25 -6.58
C PHE A 86 30.27 -15.68 -5.48
N ILE A 87 30.77 -16.23 -4.38
CA ILE A 87 29.91 -16.61 -3.25
C ILE A 87 29.27 -15.37 -2.62
N THR A 88 30.05 -14.31 -2.36
CA THR A 88 29.50 -13.09 -1.77
C THR A 88 28.48 -12.42 -2.70
N TRP A 89 28.75 -12.36 -4.00
CA TRP A 89 27.79 -11.89 -4.99
C TRP A 89 26.51 -12.72 -5.00
N PHE A 90 26.61 -14.05 -4.99
CA PHE A 90 25.46 -14.95 -4.96
C PHE A 90 24.62 -14.77 -3.69
N HIS A 91 25.27 -14.59 -2.53
CA HIS A 91 24.58 -14.34 -1.27
C HIS A 91 23.87 -12.98 -1.27
N LEU A 92 24.52 -11.92 -1.74
CA LEU A 92 23.88 -10.60 -1.86
C LEU A 92 22.67 -10.63 -2.80
N LEU A 93 22.77 -11.38 -3.91
CA LEU A 93 21.64 -11.58 -4.83
C LEU A 93 20.48 -12.33 -4.16
N LEU A 94 20.79 -13.37 -3.39
CA LEU A 94 19.78 -14.15 -2.64
C LEU A 94 19.10 -13.29 -1.56
N ILE A 95 19.88 -12.50 -0.81
CA ILE A 95 19.37 -11.57 0.21
C ILE A 95 18.46 -10.53 -0.44
N HIS A 96 18.87 -9.96 -1.57
CA HIS A 96 18.06 -9.02 -2.32
C HIS A 96 16.75 -9.67 -2.80
N HIS A 97 16.81 -10.88 -3.38
CA HIS A 97 15.62 -11.59 -3.84
C HIS A 97 14.64 -11.91 -2.70
N VAL A 98 15.15 -12.37 -1.55
CA VAL A 98 14.32 -12.62 -0.35
C VAL A 98 13.72 -11.33 0.20
N TYR A 99 14.49 -10.24 0.25
CA TYR A 99 14.01 -8.93 0.70
C TYR A 99 12.92 -8.39 -0.21
N VAL A 100 13.14 -8.39 -1.53
CA VAL A 100 12.16 -7.92 -2.51
C VAL A 100 10.88 -8.76 -2.45
N HIS A 101 10.98 -10.09 -2.31
CA HIS A 101 9.80 -10.95 -2.19
C HIS A 101 9.03 -10.70 -0.89
N ALA A 102 9.73 -10.55 0.24
CA ALA A 102 9.10 -10.25 1.52
C ALA A 102 8.38 -8.89 1.51
N VAL A 103 8.97 -7.87 0.87
CA VAL A 103 8.36 -6.55 0.71
C VAL A 103 7.14 -6.63 -0.23
N HIS A 104 7.22 -7.39 -1.31
CA HIS A 104 6.11 -7.55 -2.25
C HIS A 104 4.92 -8.31 -1.64
N GLU A 105 5.16 -9.35 -0.84
CA GLU A 105 4.11 -10.05 -0.10
C GLU A 105 3.41 -9.13 0.91
N ASP A 106 4.16 -8.32 1.68
CA ASP A 106 3.58 -7.39 2.66
C ASP A 106 2.71 -6.30 1.99
N HIS A 107 3.17 -5.75 0.85
CA HIS A 107 2.37 -4.81 0.06
C HIS A 107 1.09 -5.43 -0.51
N SER A 108 1.15 -6.69 -0.98
CA SER A 108 -0.02 -7.39 -1.50
C SER A 108 -1.05 -7.70 -0.41
N PHE A 109 -0.58 -8.08 0.78
CA PHE A 109 -1.44 -8.36 1.94
C PHE A 109 -2.12 -7.09 2.48
N LEU A 110 -1.38 -5.98 2.56
CA LEU A 110 -1.92 -4.68 2.97
C LEU A 110 -2.91 -4.12 1.95
N LYS A 111 -2.70 -4.37 0.65
CA LYS A 111 -3.64 -4.00 -0.41
C LYS A 111 -4.96 -4.77 -0.25
N ASN A 112 -4.88 -6.10 -0.12
CA ASN A 112 -6.06 -6.96 0.06
C ASN A 112 -6.90 -6.61 1.31
N ARG A 113 -6.26 -6.18 2.41
CA ARG A 113 -6.98 -5.73 3.62
C ARG A 113 -7.67 -4.38 3.50
N LYS A 114 -7.28 -3.52 2.55
CA LYS A 114 -7.97 -2.25 2.29
C LYS A 114 -9.19 -2.42 1.37
N ASP A 115 -9.17 -3.47 0.55
CA ASP A 115 -10.22 -3.75 -0.43
C ASP A 115 -11.41 -4.50 0.19
N GLU A 116 -11.24 -5.14 1.36
CA GLU A 116 -12.36 -5.60 2.20
C GLU A 116 -12.98 -4.43 2.95
N LYS A 117 -13.88 -3.70 2.27
CA LYS A 117 -14.79 -2.77 2.95
C LYS A 117 -15.66 -3.62 3.89
N PRO A 118 -15.71 -3.35 5.21
CA PRO A 118 -16.54 -4.12 6.12
C PRO A 118 -17.98 -4.12 5.57
N PRO A 119 -18.72 -5.24 5.70
CA PRO A 119 -20.10 -5.31 5.25
C PRO A 119 -20.85 -4.12 5.82
N HIS A 120 -21.58 -3.39 4.95
CA HIS A 120 -22.38 -2.23 5.30
C HIS A 120 -23.15 -2.55 6.57
N ASN A 121 -22.67 -2.00 7.67
CA ASN A 121 -23.23 -2.31 8.96
C ASN A 121 -24.51 -1.49 9.04
N ASP A 122 -25.66 -2.17 9.11
CA ASP A 122 -27.01 -1.62 9.30
C ASP A 122 -27.18 -0.90 10.66
N ARG A 123 -26.11 -0.32 11.19
CA ARG A 123 -26.11 0.54 12.37
C ARG A 123 -26.10 1.96 11.87
N GLU A 124 -27.04 2.76 12.34
CA GLU A 124 -27.13 4.21 12.17
C GLU A 124 -25.93 4.92 12.83
N CYS A 125 -24.72 4.64 12.37
CA CYS A 125 -23.49 5.19 12.87
C CYS A 125 -23.19 6.54 12.20
N PRO A 126 -22.48 7.45 12.88
CA PRO A 126 -21.94 8.65 12.23
C PRO A 126 -21.03 8.29 11.05
N LEU A 127 -21.16 9.03 9.96
CA LEU A 127 -20.38 8.82 8.73
C LEU A 127 -18.89 9.00 8.97
N ASP A 128 -18.08 8.12 8.37
CA ASP A 128 -16.64 8.36 8.29
C ASP A 128 -16.29 9.43 7.24
N LYS A 129 -15.00 9.75 7.12
CA LYS A 129 -14.50 10.78 6.18
C LYS A 129 -14.82 10.45 4.71
N GLU A 130 -14.76 9.19 4.32
CA GLU A 130 -14.97 8.75 2.94
C GLU A 130 -16.47 8.77 2.60
N GLU A 131 -17.30 8.23 3.49
CA GLU A 131 -18.76 8.21 3.35
C GLU A 131 -19.33 9.64 3.32
N LEU A 132 -18.90 10.50 4.25
CA LEU A 132 -19.28 11.90 4.25
C LEU A 132 -18.87 12.58 2.95
N GLY A 133 -17.65 12.35 2.47
CA GLY A 133 -17.16 12.91 1.21
C GLY A 133 -17.99 12.46 0.02
N LYS A 134 -18.24 11.16 -0.11
CA LYS A 134 -19.07 10.59 -1.20
C LYS A 134 -20.48 11.17 -1.22
N ASN A 135 -21.12 11.24 -0.06
CA ASN A 135 -22.48 11.78 0.07
C ASN A 135 -22.52 13.28 -0.24
N THR A 136 -21.53 14.03 0.26
CA THR A 136 -21.40 15.47 0.01
C THR A 136 -21.18 15.76 -1.47
N TRP A 137 -20.28 15.05 -2.14
CA TRP A 137 -20.06 15.23 -3.57
C TRP A 137 -21.32 14.90 -4.38
N SER A 138 -22.06 13.86 -3.99
CA SER A 138 -23.32 13.52 -4.63
C SER A 138 -24.33 14.67 -4.53
N PHE A 139 -24.47 15.26 -3.34
CA PHE A 139 -25.30 16.45 -3.14
C PHE A 139 -24.83 17.65 -3.97
N LEU A 140 -23.54 18.01 -3.90
CA LEU A 140 -23.01 19.21 -4.56
C LEU A 140 -23.12 19.11 -6.08
N HIS A 141 -22.79 17.96 -6.67
CA HIS A 141 -22.87 17.76 -8.12
C HIS A 141 -24.30 17.76 -8.62
N THR A 142 -25.22 17.15 -7.88
CA THR A 142 -26.65 17.19 -8.23
C THR A 142 -27.19 18.62 -8.12
N MET A 143 -26.84 19.35 -7.05
CA MET A 143 -27.21 20.77 -6.89
C MET A 143 -26.69 21.63 -8.05
N ALA A 144 -25.42 21.44 -8.46
CA ALA A 144 -24.84 22.16 -9.60
C ALA A 144 -25.53 21.80 -10.92
N ALA A 145 -25.88 20.53 -11.13
CA ALA A 145 -26.54 20.10 -12.35
C ALA A 145 -27.98 20.63 -12.49
N TYR A 146 -28.66 20.89 -11.38
CA TYR A 146 -29.99 21.52 -11.33
C TYR A 146 -29.96 23.04 -11.11
N TYR A 147 -28.78 23.65 -11.08
CA TYR A 147 -28.67 25.11 -11.10
C TYR A 147 -29.30 25.67 -12.39
N PRO A 148 -29.88 26.89 -12.39
CA PRO A 148 -30.51 27.43 -13.59
C PRO A 148 -29.53 27.67 -14.74
N ASP A 149 -29.98 27.47 -15.97
CA ASP A 149 -29.23 27.83 -17.17
C ASP A 149 -29.13 29.35 -17.34
N GLU A 150 -30.15 30.09 -16.87
CA GLU A 150 -30.19 31.56 -16.83
C GLU A 150 -30.43 32.06 -15.39
N PRO A 151 -29.41 32.05 -14.51
CA PRO A 151 -29.58 32.46 -13.13
C PRO A 151 -29.62 34.00 -12.99
N SER A 152 -30.53 34.48 -12.13
CA SER A 152 -30.55 35.88 -11.69
C SER A 152 -29.28 36.26 -10.92
N GLU A 153 -28.92 37.54 -10.90
CA GLU A 153 -27.78 38.04 -10.11
C GLU A 153 -27.88 37.67 -8.61
N LYS A 154 -29.11 37.60 -8.07
CA LYS A 154 -29.36 37.13 -6.71
C LYS A 154 -28.98 35.65 -6.54
N GLN A 155 -29.38 34.78 -7.48
CA GLN A 155 -29.00 33.36 -7.46
C GLN A 155 -27.49 33.16 -7.61
N LYS A 156 -26.82 33.95 -8.46
CA LYS A 156 -25.36 33.94 -8.59
C LYS A 156 -24.67 34.31 -7.27
N CYS A 157 -25.12 35.39 -6.64
CA CYS A 157 -24.61 35.84 -5.34
C CYS A 157 -24.82 34.79 -4.24
N HIS A 158 -26.01 34.19 -4.18
CA HIS A 158 -26.31 33.12 -3.24
C HIS A 158 -25.45 31.89 -3.47
N MET A 159 -25.21 31.47 -4.72
CA MET A 159 -24.39 30.30 -5.02
C MET A 159 -22.92 30.51 -4.64
N LYS A 160 -22.36 31.69 -4.91
CA LYS A 160 -21.01 32.06 -4.43
C LYS A 160 -20.93 32.02 -2.90
N SER A 161 -21.94 32.57 -2.22
CA SER A 161 -22.02 32.58 -0.76
C SER A 161 -22.18 31.17 -0.18
N PHE A 162 -22.96 30.31 -0.85
CA PHE A 162 -23.14 28.91 -0.49
C PHE A 162 -21.79 28.19 -0.46
N PHE A 163 -20.98 28.25 -1.52
CA PHE A 163 -19.69 27.57 -1.55
C PHE A 163 -18.68 28.14 -0.54
N LYS A 164 -18.70 29.46 -0.31
CA LYS A 164 -17.90 30.09 0.75
C LYS A 164 -18.26 29.55 2.13
N ASN A 165 -19.56 29.49 2.45
CA ASN A 165 -20.03 28.98 3.74
C ASN A 165 -19.80 27.47 3.86
N PHE A 166 -20.06 26.71 2.80
CA PHE A 166 -19.76 25.28 2.76
C PHE A 166 -18.29 25.01 3.09
N ALA A 167 -17.37 25.76 2.50
CA ALA A 167 -15.94 25.62 2.77
C ALA A 167 -15.57 25.92 4.24
N MET A 168 -16.32 26.79 4.91
CA MET A 168 -16.12 27.10 6.33
C MET A 168 -16.70 26.03 7.27
N PHE A 169 -17.83 25.43 6.91
CA PHE A 169 -18.60 24.54 7.78
C PHE A 169 -18.43 23.05 7.48
N TYR A 170 -17.68 22.68 6.44
CA TYR A 170 -17.42 21.26 6.16
C TYR A 170 -16.66 20.62 7.33
N PRO A 171 -17.17 19.55 7.97
CA PRO A 171 -16.73 19.15 9.31
C PRO A 171 -15.37 18.43 9.33
N CYS A 172 -14.87 17.97 8.18
CA CYS A 172 -13.49 17.50 8.07
C CYS A 172 -12.54 18.72 8.01
N HIS A 173 -11.90 19.06 9.12
CA HIS A 173 -11.02 20.24 9.24
C HIS A 173 -10.00 20.37 8.11
N ILE A 174 -9.18 19.34 7.87
CA ILE A 174 -8.16 19.35 6.80
C ILE A 174 -8.78 19.42 5.39
N CYS A 175 -9.97 18.84 5.21
CA CYS A 175 -10.68 18.93 3.93
C CYS A 175 -11.19 20.35 3.67
N ALA A 176 -11.74 20.97 4.72
CA ALA A 176 -12.28 22.32 4.69
C ALA A 176 -11.17 23.34 4.44
N GLU A 177 -10.02 23.24 5.13
CA GLU A 177 -8.87 24.11 4.93
C GLU A 177 -8.36 24.07 3.49
N HIS A 178 -8.09 22.87 2.96
CA HIS A 178 -7.68 22.72 1.56
C HIS A 178 -8.72 23.29 0.59
N PHE A 179 -10.02 23.05 0.83
CA PHE A 179 -11.06 23.57 -0.05
C PHE A 179 -11.16 25.10 0.05
N GLN A 180 -10.97 25.70 1.23
CA GLN A 180 -10.90 27.16 1.42
C GLN A 180 -9.73 27.79 0.67
N GLU A 181 -8.59 27.13 0.60
CA GLU A 181 -7.46 27.56 -0.22
C GLU A 181 -7.77 27.47 -1.72
N ASP A 182 -8.31 26.32 -2.14
CA ASP A 182 -8.63 26.05 -3.54
C ASP A 182 -9.66 27.08 -4.07
N ILE A 183 -10.73 27.40 -3.31
CA ILE A 183 -11.77 28.36 -3.76
C ILE A 183 -11.29 29.82 -3.79
N LYS A 184 -10.23 30.19 -3.05
CA LYS A 184 -9.65 31.54 -3.13
C LYS A 184 -8.90 31.72 -4.45
N LEU A 185 -8.24 30.67 -4.91
CA LEU A 185 -7.50 30.67 -6.17
C LEU A 185 -8.44 30.51 -7.37
N ILE A 186 -9.49 29.71 -7.21
CA ILE A 186 -10.41 29.32 -8.29
C ILE A 186 -11.85 29.50 -7.79
N PRO A 187 -12.37 30.74 -7.82
CA PRO A 187 -13.70 31.02 -7.30
C PRO A 187 -14.81 30.30 -8.08
N PRO A 188 -15.98 30.07 -7.47
CA PRO A 188 -17.12 29.43 -8.16
C PRO A 188 -17.56 30.18 -9.42
N GLU A 189 -17.57 29.46 -10.54
CA GLU A 189 -18.19 29.90 -11.79
C GLU A 189 -19.70 29.62 -11.73
N VAL A 190 -20.50 30.68 -11.72
CA VAL A 190 -21.96 30.60 -11.46
C VAL A 190 -22.78 31.20 -12.60
N SER A 191 -22.20 31.27 -13.80
CA SER A 191 -22.84 31.89 -14.96
C SER A 191 -24.09 31.13 -15.41
N ASN A 192 -24.05 29.80 -15.35
CA ASN A 192 -25.15 28.88 -15.69
C ASN A 192 -24.86 27.48 -15.09
N ALA A 193 -25.77 26.52 -15.32
CA ALA A 193 -25.65 25.15 -14.81
C ALA A 193 -24.39 24.42 -15.29
N ASP A 194 -24.01 24.59 -16.55
CA ASP A 194 -22.87 23.92 -17.16
C ASP A 194 -21.54 24.43 -16.60
N ASP A 195 -21.39 25.76 -16.50
CA ASP A 195 -20.19 26.39 -15.96
C ASP A 195 -19.98 26.00 -14.49
N LEU A 196 -21.05 25.99 -13.70
CA LEU A 196 -20.98 25.57 -12.31
C LEU A 196 -20.65 24.08 -12.17
N SER A 197 -21.26 23.23 -13.00
CA SER A 197 -21.00 21.79 -13.00
C SER A 197 -19.55 21.49 -13.38
N LYS A 198 -19.01 22.17 -14.40
CA LYS A 198 -17.61 22.02 -14.84
C LYS A 198 -16.62 22.53 -13.79
N TRP A 199 -16.89 23.70 -13.20
CA TRP A 199 -16.07 24.22 -12.10
C TRP A 199 -16.03 23.23 -10.93
N LEU A 200 -17.19 22.72 -10.51
CA LEU A 200 -17.25 21.78 -9.39
C LEU A 200 -16.55 20.45 -9.72
N CYS A 201 -16.66 19.97 -10.96
CA CYS A 201 -15.92 18.80 -11.43
C CYS A 201 -14.41 19.01 -11.35
N PHE A 202 -13.93 20.15 -11.84
CA PHE A 202 -12.52 20.50 -11.76
C PHE A 202 -12.02 20.57 -10.31
N MET A 203 -12.81 21.16 -9.41
CA MET A 203 -12.50 21.20 -7.98
C MET A 203 -12.46 19.80 -7.35
N HIS A 204 -13.37 18.91 -7.76
CA HIS A 204 -13.36 17.51 -7.32
C HIS A 204 -12.12 16.77 -7.84
N ASN A 205 -11.70 17.02 -9.09
CA ASN A 205 -10.47 16.42 -9.64
C ASN A 205 -9.20 16.88 -8.91
N ARG A 206 -9.13 18.13 -8.43
CA ARG A 206 -8.03 18.55 -7.54
C ARG A 206 -7.94 17.69 -6.28
N VAL A 207 -9.09 17.34 -5.69
CA VAL A 207 -9.14 16.43 -4.53
C VAL A 207 -8.75 15.02 -4.94
N ASN A 208 -9.20 14.53 -6.10
CA ASN A 208 -8.81 13.21 -6.63
C ASN A 208 -7.29 13.10 -6.77
N LEU A 209 -6.67 14.07 -7.46
CA LEU A 209 -5.22 14.13 -7.63
C LEU A 209 -4.47 14.18 -6.30
N ARG A 210 -4.94 15.00 -5.35
CA ARG A 210 -4.36 15.07 -3.99
C ARG A 210 -4.42 13.73 -3.24
N LEU A 211 -5.43 12.90 -3.54
CA LEU A 211 -5.61 11.57 -2.96
C LEU A 211 -5.01 10.43 -3.82
N GLY A 212 -4.34 10.75 -4.94
CA GLY A 212 -3.80 9.76 -5.87
C GLY A 212 -4.87 8.96 -6.63
N LYS A 213 -6.05 9.54 -6.83
CA LYS A 213 -7.14 8.97 -7.63
C LYS A 213 -7.09 9.51 -9.06
N GLU A 214 -7.65 8.75 -9.99
CA GLU A 214 -7.81 9.18 -11.38
C GLU A 214 -8.73 10.40 -11.48
N GLU A 215 -8.49 11.23 -12.49
CA GLU A 215 -9.36 12.34 -12.83
C GLU A 215 -10.63 11.85 -13.51
N PHE A 216 -11.75 12.48 -13.20
CA PHE A 216 -13.00 12.30 -13.91
C PHE A 216 -13.05 13.21 -15.14
N ASP A 217 -13.55 12.70 -16.27
CA ASP A 217 -13.76 13.51 -17.47
C ASP A 217 -14.92 14.49 -17.29
N CYS A 218 -14.59 15.76 -17.04
CA CYS A 218 -15.58 16.81 -16.80
C CYS A 218 -16.49 17.11 -18.00
N SER A 219 -16.18 16.64 -19.22
CA SER A 219 -17.11 16.74 -20.35
C SER A 219 -18.37 15.88 -20.15
N ARG A 220 -18.28 14.87 -19.28
CA ARG A 220 -19.37 13.91 -18.99
C ARG A 220 -20.03 14.16 -17.63
N VAL A 221 -19.77 15.30 -17.00
CA VAL A 221 -20.31 15.63 -15.67
C VAL A 221 -21.84 15.65 -15.64
N ARG A 222 -22.46 16.10 -16.75
CA ARG A 222 -23.92 16.17 -16.90
C ARG A 222 -24.56 14.79 -17.04
N GLU A 223 -23.97 13.92 -17.86
CA GLU A 223 -24.38 12.51 -17.97
C GLU A 223 -24.37 11.84 -16.59
N ARG A 224 -23.28 12.04 -15.83
CA ARG A 224 -23.11 11.40 -14.52
C ARG A 224 -24.11 11.87 -13.46
N TRP A 225 -24.48 13.14 -13.46
CA TRP A 225 -25.19 13.75 -12.32
C TRP A 225 -26.60 14.26 -12.61
N LYS A 226 -27.07 14.15 -13.86
CA LYS A 226 -28.42 14.57 -14.23
C LYS A 226 -29.05 13.74 -15.34
N ASP A 227 -28.36 13.64 -16.47
CA ASP A 227 -29.01 13.20 -17.72
C ASP A 227 -28.97 11.68 -17.91
N GLY A 228 -28.09 10.96 -17.20
CA GLY A 228 -27.81 9.55 -17.47
C GLY A 228 -26.76 9.37 -18.57
N TRP A 229 -26.17 8.18 -18.63
CA TRP A 229 -25.17 7.86 -19.65
C TRP A 229 -25.82 7.70 -21.03
N LYS A 230 -25.15 8.21 -22.08
CA LYS A 230 -25.67 8.17 -23.46
C LYS A 230 -25.87 6.77 -24.05
N ASP A 231 -25.28 5.75 -23.44
CA ASP A 231 -25.46 4.35 -23.82
C ASP A 231 -26.74 3.72 -23.23
N GLY A 232 -27.50 4.46 -22.43
CA GLY A 232 -28.74 4.01 -21.82
C GLY A 232 -28.53 3.10 -20.60
N SER A 233 -27.31 3.00 -20.06
CA SER A 233 -27.04 2.09 -18.92
C SER A 233 -27.71 2.52 -17.60
N CYS A 234 -28.40 3.66 -17.58
CA CYS A 234 -29.12 4.20 -16.43
C CYS A 234 -30.64 4.06 -16.56
N ASP A 235 -31.14 3.52 -17.68
CA ASP A 235 -32.56 3.33 -17.98
C ASP A 235 -33.04 1.89 -17.69
#